data_AF-A0A851RIB6-F1
#
_entry.id   AF-A0A851RIB6-F1
#
_cell.length_a   1.000
_cell.length_b   1.000
_cell.length_c   1.000
_cell.angle_alpha   90.00
_cell.angle_beta   90.00
_cell.angle_gamma   90.00
#
_symmetry.space_group_name_H-M   'P 1'
#
loop_
_entity.id
_entity.type
_entity.pdbx_description
1 polymer ?
#
loop_
_entity_poly.entity_id
_entity_poly.type
_entity_poly.pdbx_seq_one_letter_code
_entity_poly.pdbx_strand_id
1 'polypeptide(L)'
;RKFLRVLPLPSENWSDLVEEWCCHPDPFARSSLHPKHGDCFLGDTFFLLNSGNESHKSKENTRVICKRCETMLGEAASSGTIKYYFTEVIIQPAEESFSPTPRSQFVQSVVAQCLLELSSAKSTFRFTIKGDNGKTYILIWLLNSDTLLVESLGSSSYRSDFTLFEDILTPSYGSVGTWNAVKVLYQPCIQCRNKELADAWEDDMGVHPLKFPSETCLELLLILGLSTTSLPPSLRCMNSFQVRNSFCFSKK
;
A
#
# COMPACT_ATOMS: atom_id res chain seq x y z
N ARG A 1 -21.03 -5.74 -11.16
CA ARG A 1 -20.76 -5.96 -12.60
C ARG A 1 -20.13 -7.34 -12.74
N LYS A 2 -20.47 -8.12 -13.78
CA LYS A 2 -19.82 -9.42 -14.06
C LYS A 2 -18.69 -9.20 -15.07
N PHE A 3 -17.50 -9.72 -14.78
CA PHE A 3 -16.35 -9.66 -15.68
C PHE A 3 -16.27 -10.94 -16.52
N LEU A 4 -15.92 -10.80 -17.81
CA LEU A 4 -15.65 -11.91 -18.71
C LEU A 4 -14.25 -12.47 -18.53
N ARG A 5 -13.30 -11.60 -18.17
CA ARG A 5 -11.91 -11.96 -17.85
C ARG A 5 -11.32 -10.98 -16.85
N VAL A 6 -10.50 -11.51 -15.95
CA VAL A 6 -9.67 -10.74 -15.02
C VAL A 6 -8.23 -11.06 -15.40
N LEU A 7 -7.46 -10.05 -15.80
CA LEU A 7 -6.09 -10.21 -16.26
C LEU A 7 -5.15 -9.39 -15.37
N PRO A 8 -4.07 -9.98 -14.81
CA PRO A 8 -3.07 -9.20 -14.11
C PRO A 8 -2.37 -8.28 -15.12
N LEU A 9 -2.18 -7.02 -14.73
CA LEU A 9 -1.26 -6.13 -15.42
C LEU A 9 0.17 -6.60 -15.13
N PRO A 10 1.10 -6.38 -16.08
CA PRO A 10 2.51 -6.36 -15.72
C PRO A 10 2.67 -5.37 -14.55
N SER A 11 3.47 -5.73 -13.53
CA SER A 11 3.80 -4.83 -12.42
C SER A 11 4.13 -3.41 -12.92
N GLU A 12 3.82 -2.36 -12.15
CA GLU A 12 4.01 -0.97 -12.61
C GLU A 12 5.45 -0.66 -13.07
N ASN A 13 6.43 -1.48 -12.66
CA ASN A 13 7.83 -1.38 -13.03
C ASN A 13 8.20 -1.94 -14.41
N TRP A 14 7.29 -2.58 -15.17
CA TRP A 14 7.67 -3.16 -16.47
C TRP A 14 8.13 -2.10 -17.48
N SER A 15 7.48 -0.93 -17.52
CA SER A 15 7.90 0.14 -18.42
C SER A 15 9.29 0.66 -18.06
N ASP A 16 9.54 0.88 -16.77
CA ASP A 16 10.85 1.33 -16.27
C ASP A 16 11.95 0.28 -16.52
N LEU A 17 11.63 -1.00 -16.33
CA LEU A 17 12.53 -2.12 -16.62
C LEU A 17 12.82 -2.25 -18.11
N VAL A 18 11.82 -2.02 -18.98
CA VAL A 18 12.02 -2.06 -20.43
C VAL A 18 12.90 -0.90 -20.89
N GLU A 19 12.74 0.30 -20.34
CA GLU A 19 13.62 1.44 -20.65
C GLU A 19 15.07 1.22 -20.21
N GLU A 20 15.28 0.56 -19.07
CA GLU A 20 16.63 0.33 -18.52
C GLU A 20 17.35 -0.89 -19.13
N TRP A 21 16.61 -1.90 -19.60
CA TRP A 21 17.19 -3.18 -20.07
C TRP A 21 17.13 -3.35 -21.59
N CYS A 22 16.20 -2.70 -22.30
CA CYS A 22 16.08 -2.90 -23.74
C CYS A 22 17.02 -1.98 -24.51
N CYS A 23 17.90 -2.59 -25.31
CA CYS A 23 18.77 -1.88 -26.27
C CYS A 23 17.99 -1.25 -27.44
N HIS A 24 16.66 -1.35 -27.45
CA HIS A 24 15.77 -0.81 -28.45
C HIS A 24 14.56 -0.17 -27.76
N PRO A 25 13.88 0.80 -28.41
CA PRO A 25 12.65 1.38 -27.89
C PRO A 25 11.65 0.30 -27.51
N ASP A 26 10.89 0.54 -26.43
CA ASP A 26 9.85 -0.37 -25.97
C ASP A 26 8.91 -0.73 -27.15
N PRO A 27 8.84 -2.00 -27.57
CA PRO A 27 7.95 -2.42 -28.65
C PRO A 27 6.46 -2.20 -28.31
N PHE A 28 6.14 -1.97 -27.03
CA PHE A 28 4.80 -1.69 -26.52
C PHE A 28 4.55 -0.20 -26.21
N ALA A 29 5.50 0.72 -26.44
CA ALA A 29 5.35 2.15 -26.12
C ALA A 29 4.13 2.81 -26.78
N ARG A 30 3.66 2.24 -27.90
CA ARG A 30 2.48 2.74 -28.64
C ARG A 30 1.21 1.94 -28.36
N SER A 31 1.30 0.89 -27.56
CA SER A 31 0.23 -0.06 -27.26
C SER A 31 -0.27 0.20 -25.84
N SER A 32 -1.12 1.21 -25.67
CA SER A 32 -1.74 1.42 -24.36
C SER A 32 -2.71 0.27 -24.04
N LEU A 33 -2.42 -0.42 -22.94
CA LEU A 33 -3.20 -1.56 -22.44
C LEU A 33 -4.51 -1.07 -21.82
N HIS A 34 -5.55 -0.96 -22.64
CA HIS A 34 -6.88 -0.59 -22.19
C HIS A 34 -7.81 -1.82 -22.06
N PRO A 35 -8.56 -1.96 -20.95
CA PRO A 35 -9.55 -3.01 -20.81
C PRO A 35 -10.66 -2.85 -21.84
N LYS A 36 -11.06 -3.93 -22.51
CA LYS A 36 -12.27 -3.94 -23.35
C LYS A 36 -13.52 -4.06 -22.49
N HIS A 37 -14.69 -3.96 -23.13
CA HIS A 37 -15.95 -4.18 -22.44
C HIS A 37 -16.01 -5.59 -21.84
N GLY A 38 -16.14 -5.68 -20.51
CA GLY A 38 -16.15 -6.95 -19.78
C GLY A 38 -14.79 -7.39 -19.24
N ASP A 39 -13.71 -6.68 -19.56
CA ASP A 39 -12.38 -6.93 -18.99
C ASP A 39 -12.20 -6.19 -17.66
N CYS A 40 -11.43 -6.80 -16.76
CA CYS A 40 -10.88 -6.18 -15.56
C CYS A 40 -9.37 -6.42 -15.56
N PHE A 41 -8.58 -5.35 -15.64
CA PHE A 41 -7.12 -5.47 -15.52
C PHE A 41 -6.72 -5.15 -14.09
N LEU A 42 -5.93 -6.03 -13.46
CA LEU A 42 -5.59 -5.95 -12.04
C LEU A 42 -4.13 -5.51 -11.88
N GLY A 43 -3.89 -4.33 -11.32
CA GLY A 43 -2.59 -3.91 -10.81
C GLY A 43 -2.47 -4.16 -9.30
N ASP A 44 -1.34 -3.78 -8.71
CA ASP A 44 -1.02 -4.09 -7.30
C ASP A 44 -1.96 -3.38 -6.30
N THR A 45 -2.38 -2.15 -6.62
CA THR A 45 -3.22 -1.30 -5.74
C THR A 45 -4.42 -0.69 -6.47
N PHE A 46 -4.72 -1.18 -7.67
CA PHE A 46 -5.80 -0.65 -8.50
C PHE A 46 -6.27 -1.65 -9.54
N PHE A 47 -7.51 -1.50 -10.01
CA PHE A 47 -7.98 -2.20 -11.21
C PHE A 47 -8.44 -1.21 -12.27
N LEU A 48 -8.20 -1.54 -13.54
CA LEU A 48 -8.68 -0.78 -14.69
C LEU A 48 -9.95 -1.41 -15.24
N LEU A 49 -10.99 -0.61 -15.38
CA LEU A 49 -12.24 -0.99 -16.03
C LEU A 49 -12.52 -0.11 -17.23
N ASN A 50 -13.16 -0.70 -18.24
CA ASN A 50 -13.77 0.06 -19.32
C ASN A 50 -15.03 0.79 -18.79
N SER A 51 -15.09 2.12 -18.93
CA SER A 51 -16.23 2.94 -18.49
C SER A 51 -17.48 2.72 -19.34
N GLY A 52 -17.37 2.01 -20.47
CA GLY A 52 -18.42 1.88 -21.48
C GLY A 52 -18.67 3.19 -22.23
N ASN A 53 -19.74 3.21 -23.01
CA ASN A 53 -20.21 4.41 -23.74
C ASN A 53 -20.81 5.49 -22.82
N GLU A 54 -20.71 5.34 -21.50
CA GLU A 54 -20.97 6.43 -20.55
C GLU A 54 -19.81 7.43 -20.62
N SER A 55 -19.75 8.15 -21.74
CA SER A 55 -18.97 9.36 -21.86
C SER A 55 -19.62 10.39 -20.95
N HIS A 56 -19.23 10.41 -19.68
CA HIS A 56 -19.21 11.68 -18.98
C HIS A 56 -18.11 12.51 -19.64
N LYS A 57 -18.49 13.16 -20.75
CA LYS A 57 -17.75 14.26 -21.36
C LYS A 57 -17.81 15.44 -20.39
N SER A 58 -17.08 15.38 -19.30
CA SER A 58 -16.62 16.60 -18.65
C SER A 58 -15.10 16.56 -18.67
N LYS A 59 -14.51 17.54 -19.33
CA LYS A 59 -13.07 17.78 -19.42
C LYS A 59 -12.41 18.11 -18.06
N GLU A 60 -13.09 17.85 -16.94
CA GLU A 60 -12.72 18.41 -15.62
C GLU A 60 -12.76 17.43 -14.45
N ASN A 61 -13.56 16.35 -14.48
CA ASN A 61 -13.59 15.40 -13.36
C ASN A 61 -12.73 14.18 -13.65
N THR A 62 -11.43 14.33 -13.37
CA THR A 62 -10.46 13.23 -13.32
C THR A 62 -10.71 12.26 -12.17
N ARG A 63 -11.57 12.58 -11.20
CA ARG A 63 -11.77 11.78 -9.98
C ARG A 63 -13.06 10.98 -10.02
N VAL A 64 -13.00 9.74 -9.55
CA VAL A 64 -14.16 8.88 -9.33
C VAL A 64 -14.49 8.87 -7.85
N ILE A 65 -15.72 9.24 -7.50
CA ILE A 65 -16.16 9.45 -6.13
C ILE A 65 -17.34 8.54 -5.81
N CYS A 66 -17.36 7.98 -4.60
CA CYS A 66 -18.48 7.23 -4.08
C CYS A 66 -19.70 8.15 -3.89
N LYS A 67 -20.82 7.87 -4.56
CA LYS A 67 -22.05 8.67 -4.42
C LYS A 67 -22.65 8.71 -3.01
N ARG A 68 -22.26 7.77 -2.13
CA ARG A 68 -22.83 7.64 -0.79
C ARG A 68 -22.02 8.34 0.28
N CYS A 69 -20.71 8.12 0.30
CA CYS A 69 -19.81 8.63 1.35
C CYS A 69 -18.84 9.69 0.85
N GLU A 70 -18.91 10.06 -0.44
CA GLU A 70 -18.07 11.07 -1.08
C GLU A 70 -16.55 10.79 -1.07
N THR A 71 -16.15 9.59 -0.67
CA THR A 71 -14.76 9.13 -0.71
C THR A 71 -14.28 8.94 -2.15
N MET A 72 -13.02 9.33 -2.42
CA MET A 72 -12.36 9.06 -3.70
C MET A 72 -12.11 7.56 -3.87
N LEU A 73 -12.62 7.00 -4.96
CA LEU A 73 -12.47 5.59 -5.32
C LEU A 73 -11.45 5.36 -6.44
N GLY A 74 -11.04 6.41 -7.16
CA GLY A 74 -10.25 6.24 -8.36
C GLY A 74 -10.14 7.50 -9.21
N GLU A 75 -9.66 7.31 -10.43
CA GLU A 75 -9.46 8.36 -11.43
C GLU A 75 -9.76 7.90 -12.86
N ALA A 76 -10.07 8.85 -13.74
CA ALA A 76 -10.18 8.60 -15.17
C ALA A 76 -8.77 8.55 -15.78
N ALA A 77 -8.33 7.34 -16.16
CA ALA A 77 -6.99 7.13 -16.71
C ALA A 77 -6.90 7.56 -18.19
N SER A 78 -7.95 7.34 -18.98
CA SER A 78 -8.02 7.75 -20.39
C SER A 78 -9.47 7.79 -20.88
N SER A 79 -9.70 8.22 -22.13
CA SER A 79 -11.03 8.22 -22.73
C SER A 79 -11.60 6.79 -22.77
N GLY A 80 -12.51 6.48 -21.86
CA GLY A 80 -13.14 5.15 -21.77
C GLY A 80 -12.55 4.21 -20.72
N THR A 81 -11.54 4.64 -19.94
CA THR A 81 -10.90 3.81 -18.91
C THR A 81 -10.91 4.49 -17.55
N ILE A 82 -11.37 3.77 -16.54
CA ILE A 82 -11.35 4.21 -15.14
C ILE A 82 -10.38 3.33 -14.36
N LYS A 83 -9.47 3.96 -13.61
CA LYS A 83 -8.59 3.36 -12.62
C LYS A 83 -9.25 3.47 -11.26
N TYR A 84 -9.72 2.36 -10.71
CA TYR A 84 -10.22 2.30 -9.35
C TYR A 84 -9.08 1.89 -8.43
N TYR A 85 -8.82 2.72 -7.43
CA TYR A 85 -7.92 2.35 -6.35
C TYR A 85 -8.63 1.37 -5.44
N PHE A 86 -7.98 0.25 -5.17
CA PHE A 86 -8.39 -0.63 -4.09
C PHE A 86 -7.23 -0.71 -3.13
N THR A 87 -7.58 -0.76 -1.86
CA THR A 87 -6.61 -1.24 -0.88
C THR A 87 -6.77 -2.73 -0.79
N GLU A 88 -7.99 -3.26 -0.61
CA GLU A 88 -8.26 -4.68 -0.42
C GLU A 88 -9.23 -5.24 -1.48
N VAL A 89 -8.92 -6.44 -2.02
CA VAL A 89 -9.83 -7.24 -2.86
C VAL A 89 -9.90 -8.64 -2.28
N ILE A 90 -11.11 -9.10 -1.97
CA ILE A 90 -11.36 -10.42 -1.39
C ILE A 90 -12.17 -11.24 -2.40
N ILE A 91 -11.62 -12.38 -2.80
CA ILE A 91 -12.28 -13.35 -3.67
C ILE A 91 -12.53 -14.60 -2.83
N GLN A 92 -13.80 -14.93 -2.62
CA GLN A 92 -14.18 -16.10 -1.82
C GLN A 92 -15.29 -16.91 -2.50
N PRO A 93 -15.31 -18.25 -2.33
CA PRO A 93 -16.46 -19.07 -2.68
C PRO A 93 -17.71 -18.61 -1.91
N ALA A 94 -18.89 -18.76 -2.52
CA ALA A 94 -20.15 -18.25 -1.95
C ALA A 94 -20.56 -18.89 -0.60
N GLU A 95 -19.89 -19.96 -0.17
CA GLU A 95 -20.32 -20.86 0.89
C GLU A 95 -19.48 -20.76 2.18
N GLU A 96 -18.39 -19.99 2.20
CA GLU A 96 -17.53 -19.86 3.38
C GLU A 96 -17.89 -18.63 4.22
N SER A 97 -17.85 -18.78 5.55
CA SER A 97 -18.05 -17.66 6.48
C SER A 97 -16.88 -16.68 6.43
N PHE A 98 -17.19 -15.40 6.32
CA PHE A 98 -16.20 -14.33 6.23
C PHE A 98 -15.85 -13.76 7.60
N SER A 99 -14.56 -13.76 7.94
CA SER A 99 -14.00 -12.87 8.96
C SER A 99 -13.13 -11.81 8.25
N PRO A 100 -13.58 -10.55 8.14
CA PRO A 100 -12.77 -9.50 7.54
C PRO A 100 -11.44 -9.37 8.27
N THR A 101 -10.36 -9.26 7.50
CA THR A 101 -9.08 -8.83 8.07
C THR A 101 -9.25 -7.38 8.48
N PRO A 102 -8.87 -6.99 9.70
CA PRO A 102 -8.94 -5.59 10.07
C PRO A 102 -8.10 -4.73 9.13
N ARG A 103 -8.62 -3.54 8.80
CA ARG A 103 -8.01 -2.68 7.80
C ARG A 103 -6.55 -2.33 8.11
N SER A 104 -6.23 -2.11 9.38
CA SER A 104 -4.88 -1.84 9.84
C SER A 104 -3.92 -3.00 9.59
N GLN A 105 -4.36 -4.25 9.77
CA GLN A 105 -3.60 -5.45 9.49
C GLN A 105 -3.43 -5.65 7.98
N PHE A 106 -4.46 -5.33 7.21
CA PHE A 106 -4.41 -5.36 5.77
C PHE A 106 -3.36 -4.40 5.21
N VAL A 107 -3.42 -3.11 5.58
CA VAL A 107 -2.46 -2.08 5.15
C VAL A 107 -1.04 -2.47 5.55
N GLN A 108 -0.85 -3.00 6.76
CA GLN A 108 0.44 -3.51 7.20
C GLN A 108 0.96 -4.64 6.32
N SER A 109 0.11 -5.61 6.00
CA SER A 109 0.49 -6.79 5.22
C SER A 109 0.87 -6.43 3.79
N VAL A 110 0.08 -5.57 3.13
CA VAL A 110 0.38 -5.12 1.76
C VAL A 110 1.70 -4.35 1.72
N VAL A 111 1.89 -3.38 2.62
CA VAL A 111 3.12 -2.58 2.64
C VAL A 111 4.33 -3.48 2.93
N ALA A 112 4.24 -4.38 3.91
CA ALA A 112 5.31 -5.33 4.20
C ALA A 112 5.66 -6.20 2.99
N GLN A 113 4.65 -6.74 2.30
CA GLN A 113 4.85 -7.55 1.10
C GLN A 113 5.55 -6.75 -0.01
N CYS A 114 5.09 -5.53 -0.30
CA CYS A 114 5.74 -4.67 -1.27
C CYS A 114 7.22 -4.41 -0.91
N LEU A 115 7.52 -4.09 0.35
CA LEU A 115 8.89 -3.87 0.83
C LEU A 115 9.76 -5.12 0.63
N LEU A 116 9.23 -6.31 0.91
CA LEU A 116 9.93 -7.59 0.75
C LEU A 116 10.21 -7.92 -0.72
N GLU A 117 9.19 -7.82 -1.57
CA GLU A 117 9.31 -8.14 -2.98
C GLU A 117 10.29 -7.21 -3.69
N LEU A 118 10.19 -5.91 -3.43
CA LEU A 118 11.06 -4.93 -4.07
C LEU A 118 12.48 -4.97 -3.51
N SER A 119 12.66 -5.22 -2.22
CA SER A 119 14.03 -5.39 -1.68
C SER A 119 14.72 -6.61 -2.25
N SER A 120 14.00 -7.71 -2.46
CA SER A 120 14.51 -8.91 -3.11
C SER A 120 14.78 -8.67 -4.60
N ALA A 121 13.83 -8.08 -5.34
CA ALA A 121 13.91 -7.93 -6.79
C ALA A 121 14.88 -6.83 -7.23
N LYS A 122 14.99 -5.74 -6.46
CA LYS A 122 15.77 -4.54 -6.83
C LYS A 122 16.99 -4.29 -5.95
N SER A 123 17.27 -5.15 -4.97
CA SER A 123 18.36 -4.95 -4.00
C SER A 123 18.32 -3.58 -3.30
N THR A 124 17.12 -3.04 -3.10
CA THR A 124 16.88 -1.74 -2.44
C THR A 124 16.29 -1.91 -1.05
N PHE A 125 16.68 -1.05 -0.13
CA PHE A 125 16.19 -1.07 1.25
C PHE A 125 15.62 0.28 1.68
N ARG A 126 15.56 1.26 0.77
CA ARG A 126 15.03 2.60 1.04
C ARG A 126 13.83 2.84 0.13
N PHE A 127 12.76 3.34 0.73
CA PHE A 127 11.49 3.51 0.03
C PHE A 127 10.85 4.85 0.38
N THR A 128 10.19 5.46 -0.60
CA THR A 128 9.33 6.64 -0.37
C THR A 128 7.87 6.26 -0.55
N ILE A 129 7.05 6.48 0.47
CA ILE A 129 5.60 6.33 0.40
C ILE A 129 5.02 7.63 -0.18
N LYS A 130 4.47 7.55 -1.39
CA LYS A 130 3.90 8.68 -2.13
C LYS A 130 2.39 8.56 -2.25
N GLY A 131 1.71 9.68 -2.08
CA GLY A 131 0.29 9.81 -2.36
C GLY A 131 0.01 9.86 -3.87
N ASP A 132 -1.24 9.61 -4.23
CA ASP A 132 -1.81 9.88 -5.56
C ASP A 132 -1.70 11.37 -5.98
N ASN A 133 -1.48 12.27 -5.01
CA ASN A 133 -1.18 13.68 -5.25
C ASN A 133 0.30 13.97 -5.57
N GLY A 134 1.14 12.94 -5.71
CA GLY A 134 2.57 13.03 -6.00
C GLY A 134 3.45 13.46 -4.82
N LYS A 135 2.88 13.73 -3.63
CA LYS A 135 3.64 14.15 -2.46
C LYS A 135 4.21 12.93 -1.71
N THR A 136 5.41 13.09 -1.19
CA THR A 136 6.04 12.10 -0.29
C THR A 136 5.50 12.27 1.13
N TYR A 137 4.95 11.20 1.69
CA TYR A 137 4.34 11.17 3.03
C TYR A 137 5.28 10.57 4.07
N ILE A 138 6.02 9.51 3.69
CA ILE A 138 6.86 8.75 4.62
C ILE A 138 8.12 8.28 3.88
N LEU A 139 9.28 8.46 4.50
CA LEU A 139 10.51 7.77 4.12
C LEU A 139 10.61 6.49 4.94
N ILE A 140 10.90 5.35 4.32
CA ILE A 140 11.01 4.06 4.98
C ILE A 140 12.38 3.45 4.66
N TRP A 141 13.08 2.99 5.68
CA TRP A 141 14.28 2.17 5.55
C TRP A 141 14.00 0.79 6.13
N LEU A 142 14.00 -0.23 5.27
CA LEU A 142 13.91 -1.63 5.65
C LEU A 142 15.22 -2.09 6.31
N LEU A 143 15.17 -2.44 7.60
CA LEU A 143 16.31 -2.94 8.34
C LEU A 143 16.41 -4.46 8.29
N ASN A 144 15.26 -5.12 8.42
CA ASN A 144 15.20 -6.57 8.49
C ASN A 144 13.84 -7.11 8.04
N SER A 145 13.85 -8.27 7.40
CA SER A 145 12.71 -9.01 6.88
C SER A 145 12.48 -10.36 7.56
N ASP A 146 13.45 -10.87 8.34
CA ASP A 146 13.43 -12.22 8.91
C ASP A 146 12.94 -12.26 10.38
N THR A 147 12.29 -11.20 10.85
CA THR A 147 11.83 -11.14 12.24
C THR A 147 10.55 -11.95 12.42
N LEU A 148 10.51 -12.80 13.45
CA LEU A 148 9.29 -13.47 13.89
C LEU A 148 8.76 -12.81 15.17
N LEU A 149 7.49 -12.46 15.18
CA LEU A 149 6.77 -12.07 16.37
C LEU A 149 6.02 -13.25 16.96
N VAL A 150 6.18 -13.44 18.26
CA VAL A 150 5.47 -14.46 19.04
C VAL A 150 4.58 -13.73 20.03
N GLU A 151 3.28 -13.98 19.95
CA GLU A 151 2.34 -13.46 20.93
C GLU A 151 2.25 -14.41 22.13
N SER A 152 2.59 -13.90 23.31
CA SER A 152 2.35 -14.62 24.57
C SER A 152 0.95 -14.30 25.06
N LEU A 153 0.16 -15.32 25.43
CA LEU A 153 -1.20 -15.18 25.95
C LEU A 153 -1.17 -14.48 27.32
N GLY A 154 -1.05 -13.15 27.32
CA GLY A 154 -1.13 -12.32 28.51
C GLY A 154 -2.58 -11.97 28.79
N SER A 155 -3.12 -12.43 29.92
CA SER A 155 -4.44 -12.01 30.40
C SER A 155 -4.44 -10.51 30.68
N SER A 156 -5.12 -9.70 29.85
CA SER A 156 -5.48 -8.35 30.27
C SER A 156 -6.75 -7.85 29.58
N SER A 157 -7.83 -7.87 30.34
CA SER A 157 -8.99 -7.00 30.22
C SER A 157 -8.55 -5.55 30.49
N TYR A 158 -8.15 -4.83 29.45
CA TYR A 158 -8.15 -3.37 29.47
C TYR A 158 -9.06 -2.87 28.35
N ARG A 159 -10.13 -2.17 28.77
CA ARG A 159 -11.15 -1.63 27.89
C ARG A 159 -10.78 -0.16 27.66
N SER A 160 -10.28 0.16 26.47
CA SER A 160 -10.02 1.55 26.05
C SER A 160 -11.14 2.04 25.15
N ASP A 161 -11.86 3.08 25.57
CA ASP A 161 -13.00 3.69 24.87
C ASP A 161 -12.58 4.48 23.60
N PHE A 162 -12.08 3.80 22.56
CA PHE A 162 -11.92 4.36 21.21
C PHE A 162 -12.20 3.28 20.16
N THR A 163 -13.45 3.24 19.67
CA THR A 163 -14.02 2.16 18.84
C THR A 163 -13.60 2.15 17.36
N LEU A 164 -12.58 2.90 16.97
CA LEU A 164 -12.07 2.92 15.58
C LEU A 164 -10.77 2.12 15.37
N PHE A 165 -10.09 1.73 16.45
CA PHE A 165 -8.72 1.20 16.37
C PHE A 165 -8.43 0.02 17.32
N GLU A 166 -9.47 -0.56 17.94
CA GLU A 166 -9.36 -1.73 18.82
C GLU A 166 -8.66 -2.91 18.11
N ASP A 167 -8.91 -3.05 16.80
CA ASP A 167 -8.27 -4.04 15.92
C ASP A 167 -6.76 -3.84 15.65
N ILE A 168 -6.14 -2.70 16.03
CA ILE A 168 -4.68 -2.52 15.86
C ILE A 168 -3.90 -3.40 16.86
N LEU A 169 -4.51 -3.73 18.01
CA LEU A 169 -3.80 -4.36 19.14
C LEU A 169 -4.39 -5.70 19.56
N THR A 170 -5.56 -6.10 19.05
CA THR A 170 -6.17 -7.39 19.37
C THR A 170 -6.32 -8.27 18.13
N PRO A 171 -5.43 -9.24 17.91
CA PRO A 171 -5.67 -10.28 16.91
C PRO A 171 -6.84 -11.16 17.36
N SER A 172 -7.63 -11.64 16.39
CA SER A 172 -8.84 -12.42 16.63
C SER A 172 -8.58 -13.58 17.60
N TYR A 173 -9.41 -13.68 18.62
CA TYR A 173 -9.45 -14.77 19.61
C TYR A 173 -9.17 -16.14 18.98
N GLY A 174 -8.09 -16.81 19.41
CA GLY A 174 -8.06 -18.28 19.38
C GLY A 174 -6.75 -19.01 19.11
N SER A 175 -5.66 -18.37 18.67
CA SER A 175 -4.42 -19.11 18.40
C SER A 175 -3.17 -18.32 18.77
N VAL A 176 -2.23 -18.98 19.46
CA VAL A 176 -0.84 -18.50 19.62
C VAL A 176 -0.23 -18.43 18.22
N GLY A 177 -0.26 -17.23 17.63
CA GLY A 177 0.24 -16.99 16.29
C GLY A 177 1.72 -16.63 16.31
N THR A 178 2.49 -17.28 15.43
CA THR A 178 3.79 -16.75 15.01
C THR A 178 3.57 -15.93 13.74
N TRP A 179 4.02 -14.68 13.74
CA TRP A 179 3.81 -13.75 12.64
C TRP A 179 5.15 -13.34 12.04
N ASN A 180 5.26 -13.33 10.72
CA ASN A 180 6.41 -12.71 10.08
C ASN A 180 6.31 -11.20 10.22
N ALA A 181 7.44 -10.58 10.48
CA ALA A 181 7.55 -9.16 10.71
C ALA A 181 8.73 -8.53 9.97
N VAL A 182 8.49 -7.36 9.39
CA VAL A 182 9.57 -6.50 8.90
C VAL A 182 9.87 -5.37 9.87
N LYS A 183 11.16 -5.13 10.12
CA LYS A 183 11.68 -4.01 10.92
C LYS A 183 12.00 -2.86 10.00
N VAL A 184 11.48 -1.69 10.32
CA VAL A 184 11.75 -0.50 9.52
C VAL A 184 12.10 0.69 10.42
N LEU A 185 12.91 1.58 9.86
CA LEU A 185 12.95 2.97 10.29
C LEU A 185 12.04 3.78 9.39
N TYR A 186 11.41 4.81 9.94
CA TYR A 186 10.63 5.71 9.12
C TYR A 186 10.79 7.16 9.55
N GLN A 187 10.52 8.06 8.60
CA GLN A 187 10.48 9.49 8.85
C GLN A 187 9.24 10.12 8.19
N PRO A 188 8.39 10.84 8.93
CA PRO A 188 7.23 11.52 8.36
C PRO A 188 7.63 12.76 7.56
N CYS A 189 7.04 12.92 6.37
CA CYS A 189 7.24 14.07 5.48
C CYS A 189 6.02 14.99 5.37
N ILE A 190 4.99 14.75 6.19
CA ILE A 190 3.80 15.61 6.23
C ILE A 190 4.15 17.04 6.66
N GLN A 191 3.42 18.02 6.11
CA GLN A 191 3.57 19.44 6.46
C GLN A 191 5.00 19.99 6.27
N CYS A 192 5.69 19.57 5.20
CA CYS A 192 7.08 19.96 4.90
C CYS A 192 8.12 19.55 5.95
N ARG A 193 7.78 18.63 6.88
CA ARG A 193 8.78 18.03 7.76
C ARG A 193 9.77 17.23 6.93
N ASN A 194 11.04 17.25 7.33
CA ASN A 194 12.11 16.48 6.68
C ASN A 194 12.21 16.70 5.17
N LYS A 195 11.85 17.91 4.71
CA LYS A 195 11.81 18.24 3.27
C LYS A 195 13.17 18.03 2.60
N GLU A 196 14.25 18.52 3.21
CA GLU A 196 15.61 18.35 2.67
C GLU A 196 16.00 16.88 2.49
N LEU A 197 15.63 16.04 3.46
CA LEU A 197 15.88 14.59 3.38
C LEU A 197 15.00 13.92 2.32
N ALA A 198 13.74 14.34 2.20
CA ALA A 198 12.83 13.85 1.18
C ALA A 198 13.33 14.22 -0.22
N ASP A 199 13.71 15.49 -0.42
CA ASP A 199 14.28 16.00 -1.67
C ASP A 199 15.57 15.23 -2.03
N ALA A 200 16.44 14.96 -1.05
CA ALA A 200 17.64 14.14 -1.27
C ALA A 200 17.34 12.68 -1.64
N TRP A 201 16.24 12.10 -1.15
CA TRP A 201 15.81 10.74 -1.47
C TRP A 201 15.09 10.64 -2.82
N GLU A 202 14.53 11.74 -3.33
CA GLU A 202 13.92 11.77 -4.67
C GLU A 202 14.94 11.52 -5.78
N ASP A 203 16.16 12.03 -5.61
CA ASP A 203 17.25 11.93 -6.59
C ASP A 203 18.17 10.70 -6.37
N ASP A 204 17.96 9.93 -5.29
CA ASP A 204 18.78 8.77 -4.95
C ASP A 204 18.27 7.52 -5.69
N MET A 205 19.08 7.00 -6.64
CA MET A 205 18.77 5.78 -7.40
C MET A 205 18.56 4.54 -6.52
N GLY A 206 19.09 4.55 -5.29
CA GLY A 206 18.91 3.49 -4.30
C GLY A 206 17.56 3.54 -3.58
N VAL A 207 16.72 4.55 -3.83
CA VAL A 207 15.41 4.73 -3.20
C VAL A 207 14.28 4.38 -4.16
N HIS A 208 13.35 3.53 -3.72
CA HIS A 208 12.24 3.10 -4.56
C HIS A 208 10.88 3.68 -4.12
N PRO A 209 10.11 4.34 -5.01
CA PRO A 209 8.81 4.89 -4.66
C PRO A 209 7.70 3.85 -4.64
N LEU A 210 6.89 3.87 -3.58
CA LEU A 210 5.64 3.13 -3.45
C LEU A 210 4.47 4.11 -3.46
N LYS A 211 3.52 3.92 -4.39
CA LYS A 211 2.36 4.81 -4.55
C LYS A 211 1.11 4.19 -3.92
N PHE A 212 0.45 4.97 -3.06
CA PHE A 212 -0.81 4.60 -2.43
C PHE A 212 -1.78 5.80 -2.43
N PRO A 213 -3.10 5.57 -2.23
CA PRO A 213 -4.02 6.67 -1.97
C PRO A 213 -3.56 7.52 -0.77
N SER A 214 -3.72 8.83 -0.85
CA SER A 214 -3.29 9.77 0.21
C SER A 214 -3.82 9.39 1.61
N GLU A 215 -5.06 8.91 1.69
CA GLU A 215 -5.65 8.43 2.96
C GLU A 215 -4.92 7.21 3.53
N THR A 216 -4.53 6.26 2.66
CA THR A 216 -3.78 5.07 3.06
C THR A 216 -2.36 5.43 3.53
N CYS A 217 -1.74 6.44 2.92
CA CYS A 217 -0.45 6.96 3.37
C CYS A 217 -0.54 7.54 4.81
N LEU A 218 -1.60 8.27 5.12
CA LEU A 218 -1.84 8.82 6.46
C LEU A 218 -2.16 7.72 7.47
N GLU A 219 -2.98 6.74 7.07
CA GLU A 219 -3.29 5.56 7.88
C GLU A 219 -2.02 4.78 8.24
N LEU A 220 -1.16 4.52 7.25
CA LEU A 220 0.13 3.88 7.45
C LEU A 220 1.00 4.65 8.46
N LEU A 221 1.04 5.98 8.36
CA LEU A 221 1.78 6.82 9.29
C LEU A 221 1.24 6.72 10.72
N LEU A 222 -0.08 6.65 10.90
CA LEU A 222 -0.70 6.45 12.21
C LEU A 222 -0.34 5.08 12.79
N ILE A 223 -0.40 4.01 11.98
CA ILE A 223 -0.01 2.65 12.41
C ILE A 223 1.47 2.63 12.84
N LEU A 224 2.36 3.28 12.06
CA LEU A 224 3.77 3.43 12.38
C LEU A 224 3.98 4.19 13.71
N GLY A 225 3.27 5.30 13.89
CA GLY A 225 3.32 6.11 15.10
C GLY A 225 2.88 5.35 16.36
N LEU A 226 1.74 4.66 16.29
CA LEU A 226 1.24 3.84 17.40
C LEU A 226 2.23 2.74 17.77
N SER A 227 2.78 2.04 16.78
CA SER A 227 3.80 1.02 17.02
C SER A 227 5.09 1.58 17.62
N THR A 228 5.46 2.82 17.33
CA THR A 228 6.63 3.47 17.94
C THR A 228 6.36 3.83 19.40
N THR A 229 5.12 4.26 19.71
CA THR A 229 4.75 4.62 21.08
C THR A 229 4.70 3.43 22.05
N SER A 230 4.53 2.20 21.54
CA SER A 230 4.61 0.99 22.36
C SER A 230 6.04 0.68 22.83
N LEU A 231 7.07 1.31 22.24
CA LEU A 231 8.46 1.18 22.67
C LEU A 231 8.79 2.15 23.81
N PRO A 232 9.73 1.79 24.72
CA PRO A 232 10.32 2.72 25.68
C PRO A 232 10.88 3.96 24.97
N PRO A 233 10.75 5.18 25.54
CA PRO A 233 11.21 6.41 24.91
C PRO A 233 12.65 6.38 24.38
N SER A 234 13.55 5.69 25.08
CA SER A 234 14.95 5.51 24.68
C SER A 234 15.16 4.71 23.39
N LEU A 235 14.16 3.91 22.99
CA LEU A 235 14.21 3.05 21.79
C LEU A 235 13.39 3.59 20.62
N ARG A 236 12.75 4.76 20.77
CA ARG A 236 11.86 5.31 19.73
C ARG A 236 12.59 5.96 18.57
N CYS A 237 13.87 6.31 18.74
CA CYS A 237 14.64 7.06 17.76
C CYS A 237 16.01 6.41 17.53
N MET A 238 16.44 6.35 16.27
CA MET A 238 17.80 5.95 15.88
C MET A 238 18.27 6.88 14.76
N ASN A 239 19.37 7.61 14.98
CA ASN A 239 19.97 8.53 14.00
C ASN A 239 18.95 9.47 13.32
N SER A 240 18.09 10.12 14.12
CA SER A 240 16.97 10.99 13.69
C SER A 240 15.75 10.33 13.04
N PHE A 241 15.80 9.02 12.74
CA PHE A 241 14.63 8.25 12.29
C PHE A 241 13.84 7.67 13.46
N GLN A 242 12.53 7.51 13.27
CA GLN A 242 11.65 6.80 14.20
C GLN A 242 11.75 5.29 13.98
N VAL A 243 11.76 4.53 15.08
CA VAL A 243 11.95 3.06 15.06
C VAL A 243 10.60 2.36 15.13
N ARG A 244 10.33 1.47 14.16
CA ARG A 244 9.24 0.49 14.25
C ARG A 244 9.80 -0.92 14.28
N ASN A 245 9.37 -1.69 15.29
CA ASN A 245 9.87 -3.04 15.48
C ASN A 245 9.20 -4.11 14.62
N SER A 246 7.98 -3.91 14.10
CA SER A 246 7.32 -4.94 13.27
C SER A 246 6.13 -4.45 12.43
N PHE A 247 6.05 -4.91 11.18
CA PHE A 247 4.79 -5.07 10.44
C PHE A 247 4.38 -6.54 10.47
N CYS A 248 3.28 -6.93 11.11
CA CYS A 248 2.82 -8.31 11.06
C CYS A 248 2.18 -8.60 9.71
N PHE A 249 2.60 -9.69 9.05
CA PHE A 249 1.90 -10.25 7.91
C PHE A 249 1.79 -11.77 8.04
N SER A 250 0.66 -12.30 7.58
CA SER A 250 0.50 -13.75 7.43
C SER A 250 1.00 -14.14 6.05
N LYS A 251 1.94 -15.09 5.97
CA LYS A 251 2.19 -15.79 4.70
C LYS A 251 0.97 -16.69 4.48
N LYS A 252 0.15 -16.38 3.47
CA LYS A 252 -0.78 -17.37 2.92
C LYS A 252 0.00 -18.43 2.14
#